data_AF-A0A3N5U9L9-F1
#
_entry.id   AF-A0A3N5U9L9-F1
#
_cell.length_a   1.000
_cell.length_b   1.000
_cell.length_c   1.000
_cell.angle_alpha   90.00
_cell.angle_beta   90.00
_cell.angle_gamma   90.00
#
_symmetry.space_group_name_H-M   'P 1'
#
loop_
_entity.id
_entity.type
_entity.pdbx_description
1 polymer ?
#
loop_
_entity_poly.entity_id
_entity_poly.type
_entity_poly.pdbx_seq_one_letter_code
_entity_poly.pdbx_strand_id
1 'polypeptide(L)'
;DVSNETEDKSRPLYMQNPSITPSTPGFLLYEEAVKIPQDALFKTGDRITYRMPKKPSGSRSDVKALGQYAEGGWAVMLYRKLDTGHEDDVLFDPRKEYSFAMALFDDSGDDHSKATKPMTLRFGR
;
A
#
# COMPACT_ATOMS: atom_id res chain seq x y z
N ASP A 1 5.69 -4.06 -1.36
CA ASP A 1 5.38 -5.21 -0.47
C ASP A 1 6.36 -6.34 -0.80
N VAL A 2 6.34 -7.41 0.00
CA VAL A 2 7.21 -8.59 -0.15
C VAL A 2 6.34 -9.84 -0.22
N SER A 3 6.67 -10.79 -1.09
CA SER A 3 5.98 -12.10 -1.14
C SER A 3 6.25 -12.89 0.13
N ASN A 4 5.21 -13.43 0.75
CA ASN A 4 5.31 -14.30 1.91
C ASN A 4 5.15 -15.77 1.49
N GLU A 5 6.16 -16.29 0.80
CA GLU A 5 6.18 -17.64 0.27
C GLU A 5 7.61 -18.19 0.25
N THR A 6 7.73 -19.51 0.32
CA THR A 6 8.99 -20.23 0.06
C THR A 6 9.34 -20.16 -1.43
N GLU A 7 10.59 -20.42 -1.79
CA GLU A 7 11.06 -20.37 -3.19
C GLU A 7 10.29 -21.34 -4.10
N ASP A 8 9.91 -22.51 -3.57
CA ASP A 8 9.06 -23.50 -4.23
C ASP A 8 7.54 -23.17 -4.20
N LYS A 9 7.17 -22.06 -3.55
CA LYS A 9 5.79 -21.57 -3.35
C LYS A 9 4.85 -22.54 -2.63
N SER A 10 5.38 -23.55 -1.94
CA SER A 10 4.57 -24.58 -1.28
C SER A 10 3.91 -24.09 0.01
N ARG A 11 4.46 -23.07 0.66
CA ARG A 11 3.95 -22.54 1.94
C ARG A 11 4.39 -21.10 2.21
N PRO A 12 3.76 -20.41 3.18
CA PRO A 12 4.26 -19.14 3.68
C PRO A 12 5.64 -19.26 4.31
N LEU A 13 6.45 -18.19 4.24
CA LEU A 13 7.80 -18.17 4.79
C LEU A 13 7.88 -17.46 6.15
N TYR A 14 6.96 -16.54 6.41
CA TYR A 14 6.96 -15.67 7.57
C TYR A 14 5.61 -15.66 8.31
N MET A 15 5.69 -15.41 9.62
CA MET A 15 4.56 -15.16 10.52
C MET A 15 4.80 -13.90 11.36
N GLN A 16 3.77 -13.46 12.08
CA GLN A 16 3.89 -12.39 13.07
C GLN A 16 4.95 -12.74 14.11
N ASN A 17 5.87 -11.82 14.39
CA ASN A 17 6.78 -11.95 15.51
C ASN A 17 6.00 -11.97 16.83
N PRO A 18 6.01 -13.08 17.60
CA PRO A 18 5.26 -13.16 18.85
C PRO A 18 5.78 -12.20 19.93
N SER A 19 6.98 -11.64 19.76
CA SER A 19 7.57 -10.66 20.68
C SER A 19 7.16 -9.21 20.38
N ILE A 20 6.39 -8.98 19.30
CA ILE A 20 5.99 -7.64 18.87
C ILE A 20 4.46 -7.59 18.77
N THR A 21 3.84 -6.61 19.42
CA THR A 21 2.41 -6.32 19.24
C THR A 21 2.15 -5.84 17.81
N PRO A 22 1.23 -6.47 17.05
CA PRO A 22 0.96 -6.06 15.67
C PRO A 22 0.50 -4.61 15.58
N SER A 23 1.08 -3.83 14.64
CA SER A 23 0.65 -2.45 14.42
C SER A 23 -0.74 -2.34 13.77
N THR A 24 -1.18 -3.38 13.06
CA THR A 24 -2.49 -3.40 12.38
C THR A 24 -3.11 -4.79 12.50
N PRO A 25 -4.27 -4.94 13.15
CA PRO A 25 -4.96 -6.22 13.26
C PRO A 25 -5.24 -6.84 11.90
N GLY A 26 -4.94 -8.13 11.73
CA GLY A 26 -5.26 -8.89 10.53
C GLY A 26 -4.27 -8.74 9.36
N PHE A 27 -3.23 -7.91 9.50
CA PHE A 27 -2.18 -7.73 8.49
C PHE A 27 -0.80 -7.99 9.08
N LEU A 28 0.04 -8.71 8.34
CA LEU A 28 1.45 -8.89 8.67
C LEU A 28 2.31 -7.89 7.90
N LEU A 29 2.89 -6.93 8.61
CA LEU A 29 3.87 -6.01 8.05
C LEU A 29 5.23 -6.69 7.93
N TYR A 30 5.97 -6.41 6.85
CA TYR A 30 7.28 -7.03 6.61
C TYR A 30 8.27 -6.77 7.75
N GLU A 31 8.24 -5.57 8.33
CA GLU A 31 9.10 -5.17 9.44
C GLU A 31 8.75 -5.86 10.78
N GLU A 32 7.57 -6.48 10.89
CA GLU A 32 7.09 -7.18 12.10
C GLU A 32 7.14 -8.70 11.94
N ALA A 33 7.66 -9.17 10.81
CA ALA A 33 7.65 -10.57 10.42
C ALA A 33 8.90 -11.32 10.89
N VAL A 34 8.73 -12.59 11.26
CA VAL A 34 9.81 -13.55 11.51
C VAL A 34 9.58 -14.79 10.68
N LYS A 35 10.66 -15.51 10.35
CA LYS A 35 10.53 -16.80 9.66
C LYS A 35 9.70 -17.75 10.50
N ILE A 36 8.82 -18.51 9.85
CA ILE A 36 8.05 -19.56 10.52
C ILE A 36 9.04 -20.62 11.04
N PRO A 37 9.14 -20.85 12.36
CA PRO A 37 9.98 -21.91 12.89
C PRO A 37 9.42 -23.28 12.54
N GLN A 38 10.27 -24.31 12.50
CA GLN A 38 9.86 -25.65 12.04
C GLN A 38 8.78 -26.29 12.92
N ASP A 39 8.75 -25.92 14.20
CA ASP A 39 7.83 -26.37 15.24
C ASP A 39 6.63 -25.41 15.44
N ALA A 40 6.42 -24.46 14.53
CA ALA A 40 5.26 -23.56 14.60
C ALA A 40 3.94 -24.35 14.58
N LEU A 41 3.14 -24.19 15.63
CA LEU A 41 1.80 -24.77 15.73
C LEU A 41 0.76 -23.73 15.33
N PHE A 42 0.30 -23.82 14.09
CA PHE A 42 -0.89 -23.10 13.64
C PHE A 42 -2.15 -23.85 14.03
N LYS A 43 -3.19 -23.10 14.41
CA LYS A 43 -4.52 -23.66 14.67
C LYS A 43 -5.49 -23.23 13.58
N THR A 44 -6.58 -23.99 13.44
CA THR A 44 -7.69 -23.63 12.55
C THR A 44 -8.14 -22.20 12.81
N GLY A 45 -8.18 -21.39 11.75
CA GLY A 45 -8.58 -19.98 11.81
C GLY A 45 -7.41 -18.98 11.87
N ASP A 46 -6.17 -19.43 12.08
CA ASP A 46 -5.01 -18.55 11.94
C ASP A 46 -4.91 -18.02 10.51
N ARG A 47 -4.62 -16.71 10.37
CA ARG A 47 -4.50 -16.02 9.08
C ARG A 47 -3.07 -15.55 8.88
N ILE A 48 -2.49 -15.92 7.75
CA ILE A 48 -1.17 -15.46 7.30
C ILE A 48 -1.37 -14.73 5.97
N THR A 49 -0.81 -13.53 5.84
CA THR A 49 -0.95 -12.76 4.60
C THR A 49 -0.03 -13.31 3.52
N TYR A 50 -0.49 -13.30 2.27
CA TYR A 50 0.31 -13.69 1.10
C TYR A 50 1.32 -12.59 0.69
N ARG A 51 0.94 -11.33 0.83
CA ARG A 51 1.81 -10.17 0.59
C ARG A 51 1.98 -9.41 1.89
N MET A 52 3.21 -9.04 2.20
CA MET A 52 3.54 -8.25 3.38
C MET A 52 3.85 -6.82 2.96
N PRO A 53 3.01 -5.84 3.35
CA PRO A 53 3.33 -4.43 3.14
C PRO A 53 4.68 -4.10 3.78
N LYS A 54 5.44 -3.26 3.09
CA LYS A 54 6.73 -2.74 3.56
C LYS A 54 6.57 -1.23 3.72
N LYS A 55 7.18 -0.65 4.75
CA LYS A 55 7.21 0.81 4.89
C LYS A 55 7.83 1.43 3.63
N PRO A 56 7.18 2.42 3.00
CA PRO A 56 7.75 3.08 1.83
C PRO A 56 8.98 3.90 2.23
N SER A 57 9.92 4.06 1.31
CA SER A 57 11.15 4.83 1.46
C SER A 57 11.43 5.67 0.21
N GLY A 58 12.31 6.67 0.33
CA GLY A 58 12.65 7.57 -0.79
C GLY A 58 11.46 8.44 -1.23
N SER A 59 11.47 8.86 -2.49
CA SER A 59 10.42 9.69 -3.11
C SER A 59 9.00 9.16 -2.90
N ARG A 60 8.84 7.83 -3.00
CA ARG A 60 7.56 7.15 -2.74
C ARG A 60 6.99 7.37 -1.34
N SER A 61 7.85 7.68 -0.36
CA SER A 61 7.41 7.89 1.02
C SER A 61 6.83 9.27 1.27
N ASP A 62 7.02 10.23 0.37
CA ASP A 62 6.45 11.58 0.50
C ASP A 62 4.95 11.63 0.23
N VAL A 63 4.43 10.69 -0.57
CA VAL A 63 3.00 10.55 -0.81
C VAL A 63 2.35 9.88 0.38
N LYS A 64 1.41 10.59 0.99
CA LYS A 64 0.60 10.11 2.11
C LYS A 64 -0.87 10.04 1.69
N ALA A 65 -1.63 9.23 2.42
CA ALA A 65 -3.04 9.03 2.17
C ALA A 65 -3.84 9.08 3.49
N LEU A 66 -5.03 9.65 3.42
CA LEU A 66 -6.11 9.45 4.39
C LEU A 66 -7.30 8.87 3.63
N GLY A 67 -7.97 7.88 4.21
CA GLY A 67 -9.10 7.21 3.59
C GLY A 67 -10.19 6.96 4.61
N GLN A 68 -11.43 7.26 4.24
CA GLN A 68 -12.61 6.95 5.03
C GLN A 68 -13.70 6.38 4.14
N TYR A 69 -14.31 5.26 4.57
CA TYR A 69 -15.51 4.74 3.96
C TYR A 69 -16.72 5.20 4.78
N ALA A 70 -17.63 5.94 4.15
CA ALA A 70 -18.86 6.41 4.76
C ALA A 70 -19.94 6.59 3.68
N GLU A 71 -21.21 6.42 4.06
CA GLU A 71 -22.36 6.70 3.17
C GLU A 71 -22.31 5.98 1.82
N GLY A 72 -21.73 4.78 1.77
CA GLY A 72 -21.65 3.97 0.56
C GLY A 72 -20.50 4.34 -0.39
N GLY A 73 -19.54 5.15 0.04
CA GLY A 73 -18.40 5.55 -0.78
C GLY A 73 -17.10 5.70 0.00
N TRP A 74 -15.98 5.60 -0.73
CA TRP A 74 -14.66 5.97 -0.24
C TRP A 74 -14.39 7.44 -0.49
N ALA A 75 -14.02 8.17 0.56
CA ALA A 75 -13.34 9.45 0.48
C ALA A 75 -11.85 9.23 0.72
N VAL A 76 -11.02 9.59 -0.26
CA VAL A 76 -9.55 9.42 -0.19
C VAL A 76 -8.88 10.76 -0.46
N MET A 77 -7.98 11.17 0.43
CA MET A 77 -7.10 12.31 0.25
C MET A 77 -5.68 11.80 0.08
N LEU A 78 -5.08 12.07 -1.08
CA LEU A 78 -3.65 11.92 -1.32
C LEU A 78 -2.97 13.27 -1.13
N TYR A 79 -1.86 13.31 -0.41
CA TYR A 79 -1.12 14.54 -0.16
C TYR A 79 0.39 14.31 -0.12
N ARG A 80 1.13 15.32 -0.56
CA ARG A 80 2.60 15.43 -0.52
C ARG A 80 2.99 16.90 -0.56
N LYS A 81 4.26 17.20 -0.36
CA LYS A 81 4.81 18.53 -0.68
C LYS A 81 4.77 18.79 -2.19
N LEU A 82 4.65 20.06 -2.56
CA LEU A 82 4.77 20.50 -3.95
C LEU A 82 6.18 20.25 -4.49
N ASP A 83 7.19 20.51 -3.67
CA ASP A 83 8.59 20.17 -3.86
C ASP A 83 9.01 19.12 -2.83
N THR A 84 9.37 17.93 -3.28
CA THR A 84 9.89 16.84 -2.44
C THR A 84 11.41 16.78 -2.42
N GLY A 85 12.10 17.56 -3.26
CA GLY A 85 13.56 17.53 -3.40
C GLY A 85 14.10 16.29 -4.12
N HIS A 86 13.21 15.49 -4.73
CA HIS A 86 13.54 14.26 -5.44
C HIS A 86 13.55 14.51 -6.96
N GLU A 87 14.63 14.12 -7.64
CA GLU A 87 14.78 14.34 -9.09
C GLU A 87 13.86 13.46 -9.95
N ASP A 88 13.41 12.33 -9.40
CA ASP A 88 12.46 11.40 -10.01
C ASP A 88 10.99 11.82 -9.82
N ASP A 89 10.75 12.94 -9.16
CA ASP A 89 9.43 13.44 -8.79
C ASP A 89 9.04 14.71 -9.58
N VAL A 90 7.73 14.87 -9.79
CA VAL A 90 7.20 16.13 -10.35
C VAL A 90 7.29 17.25 -9.31
N LEU A 91 7.97 18.34 -9.67
CA LEU A 91 7.93 19.62 -8.95
C LEU A 91 6.65 20.38 -9.33
N PHE A 92 5.69 20.44 -8.41
CA PHE A 92 4.42 21.15 -8.63
C PHE A 92 4.57 22.65 -8.35
N ASP A 93 4.41 23.46 -9.39
CA ASP A 93 4.28 24.92 -9.33
C ASP A 93 2.79 25.25 -9.46
N PRO A 94 2.15 25.85 -8.45
CA PRO A 94 0.73 26.16 -8.49
C PRO A 94 0.29 27.08 -9.65
N ARG A 95 1.24 27.70 -10.35
CA ARG A 95 0.98 28.57 -11.52
C ARG A 95 0.96 27.79 -12.85
N LYS A 96 1.29 26.49 -12.83
CA LYS A 96 1.36 25.63 -14.01
C LYS A 96 0.21 24.62 -14.03
N GLU A 97 0.00 24.06 -15.21
CA GLU A 97 -0.94 22.97 -15.44
C GLU A 97 -0.19 21.67 -15.63
N TYR A 98 -0.75 20.57 -15.14
CA TYR A 98 -0.11 19.24 -15.18
C TYR A 98 -1.05 18.20 -15.77
N SER A 99 -0.54 17.30 -16.61
CA SER A 99 -1.28 16.11 -17.01
C SER A 99 -1.47 15.20 -15.81
N PHE A 100 -2.68 14.67 -15.64
CA PHE A 100 -3.07 13.84 -14.52
C PHE A 100 -3.97 12.70 -15.00
N ALA A 101 -3.93 11.56 -14.33
CA ALA A 101 -4.87 10.46 -14.53
C ALA A 101 -5.04 9.71 -13.21
N MET A 102 -6.19 9.07 -13.04
CA MET A 102 -6.49 8.28 -11.86
C MET A 102 -6.97 6.90 -12.30
N ALA A 103 -6.51 5.87 -11.59
CA ALA A 103 -7.05 4.52 -11.68
C ALA A 103 -7.69 4.15 -10.34
N LEU A 104 -8.89 3.59 -10.38
CA LEU A 104 -9.63 3.04 -9.26
C LEU A 104 -9.62 1.52 -9.36
N PHE A 105 -9.43 0.87 -8.22
CA PHE A 105 -9.47 -0.59 -8.08
C PHE A 105 -10.53 -0.97 -7.05
N ASP A 106 -11.41 -1.92 -7.39
CA ASP A 106 -12.53 -2.36 -6.52
C ASP A 106 -12.31 -3.71 -5.82
N ASP A 107 -11.10 -4.28 -5.97
CA ASP A 107 -10.69 -5.56 -5.38
C ASP A 107 -11.54 -6.78 -5.83
N SER A 108 -12.23 -6.69 -6.97
CA SER A 108 -13.07 -7.78 -7.51
C SER A 108 -12.30 -8.92 -8.19
N GLY A 109 -10.97 -8.85 -8.28
CA GLY A 109 -10.14 -9.84 -8.97
C GLY A 109 -9.83 -9.44 -10.41
N ASP A 110 -10.14 -10.27 -11.40
CA ASP A 110 -9.90 -9.92 -12.81
C ASP A 110 -10.74 -8.70 -13.24
N ASP A 111 -10.19 -7.82 -14.09
CA ASP A 111 -10.83 -6.58 -14.56
C ASP A 111 -11.28 -5.56 -13.49
N HIS A 112 -10.69 -5.65 -12.29
CA HIS A 112 -10.96 -4.78 -11.14
C HIS A 112 -10.49 -3.33 -11.28
N SER A 113 -9.90 -2.94 -12.41
CA SER A 113 -9.36 -1.59 -12.62
C SER A 113 -10.21 -0.76 -13.58
N LYS A 114 -10.44 0.51 -13.23
CA LYS A 114 -11.04 1.53 -14.09
C LYS A 114 -10.17 2.79 -14.06
N ALA A 115 -9.86 3.35 -15.22
CA ALA A 115 -9.02 4.55 -15.32
C ALA A 115 -9.77 5.73 -15.95
N THR A 116 -9.40 6.94 -15.54
CA THR A 116 -9.85 8.16 -16.22
C THR A 116 -9.18 8.29 -17.58
N LYS A 117 -9.78 9.06 -18.48
CA LYS A 117 -9.02 9.67 -19.58
C LYS A 117 -7.96 10.63 -19.01
N PRO A 118 -6.92 11.02 -19.77
CA PRO A 118 -6.02 12.08 -19.36
C PRO A 118 -6.81 13.34 -18.98
N MET A 119 -6.45 13.90 -17.82
CA MET A 119 -7.01 15.11 -17.23
C MET A 119 -5.92 16.17 -17.11
N THR A 120 -6.35 17.40 -16.85
CA THR A 120 -5.45 18.52 -16.54
C THR A 120 -5.68 18.97 -15.10
N LEU A 121 -4.66 18.87 -14.27
CA LEU A 121 -4.63 19.42 -12.92
C LEU A 121 -4.32 20.91 -12.96
N ARG A 122 -5.20 21.71 -12.35
CA ARG A 122 -5.03 23.15 -12.14
C ARG A 122 -5.23 23.45 -10.66
N PHE A 123 -4.33 24.22 -10.07
CA PHE A 123 -4.48 24.66 -8.69
C PHE A 123 -5.51 25.80 -8.63
N GLY A 124 -6.45 25.70 -7.68
CA GLY A 124 -7.40 26.77 -7.40
C GLY A 124 -6.67 28.02 -6.90
N ARG A 125 -7.18 29.20 -7.28
CA ARG A 125 -6.73 30.50 -6.77
C ARG A 125 -7.51 30.91 -5.54
#